data_AF-A0A357B469-F1
#
_entry.id   AF-A0A357B469-F1
#
_cell.length_a   1.000
_cell.length_b   1.000
_cell.length_c   1.000
_cell.angle_alpha   90.00
_cell.angle_beta   90.00
_cell.angle_gamma   90.00
#
_symmetry.space_group_name_H-M   'P 1'
#
loop_
_entity.id
_entity.type
_entity.pdbx_description
1 polymer ?
#
loop_
_entity_poly.entity_id
_entity_poly.type
_entity_poly.pdbx_seq_one_letter_code
_entity_poly.pdbx_strand_id
1 'polypeptide(L)'
;MRTKSAFLKDGLRQVRATMTRFFAILIISALGVAFFAGLRASGPDMRVTAADYFDRLNFMDIRLLSGIGFNEDDVEAIKNVEGVASVMPAYSFDALSRLQDKNLTVRLHSLGTSDQDALNRPKLTEGRMPESSGECLADPRFIELSGYRIGDAVQIMSGTSDPVSDAIKTDVFQIVGIAESPLYISAERGSSSVGSGKTDAFLLILPTDFAYTVYTEVYLTVQNPNRISRFDDGYGDLIAPVKAALEETGEYRADLRYEEIRSEAREELDDAKDEVADGYRQLDDAQKELDDARADL
;
A
#
# COMPACT_ATOMS: atom_id res chain seq x y z
N MET A 1 -23.54 68.89 0.63
CA MET A 1 -22.52 67.92 0.15
C MET A 1 -21.05 68.35 0.35
N ARG A 2 -20.69 69.42 1.08
CA ARG A 2 -19.28 69.87 1.27
C ARG A 2 -18.54 69.31 2.50
N THR A 3 -19.22 68.65 3.43
CA THR A 3 -18.65 68.21 4.73
C THR A 3 -17.75 66.97 4.65
N LYS A 4 -17.96 66.07 3.68
CA LYS A 4 -17.13 64.86 3.51
C LYS A 4 -15.66 65.18 3.19
N SER A 5 -15.41 66.28 2.47
CA SER A 5 -14.06 66.70 2.05
C SER A 5 -13.23 67.27 3.21
N ALA A 6 -13.85 68.05 4.10
CA ALA A 6 -13.17 68.64 5.25
C ALA A 6 -12.74 67.56 6.26
N PHE A 7 -13.62 66.59 6.55
CA PHE A 7 -13.32 65.48 7.46
C PHE A 7 -12.16 64.60 6.95
N LEU A 8 -12.16 64.23 5.67
CA LEU A 8 -11.07 63.45 5.08
C LEU A 8 -9.74 64.21 5.08
N LYS A 9 -9.77 65.53 4.83
CA LYS A 9 -8.59 66.39 4.82
C LYS A 9 -7.98 66.53 6.22
N ASP A 10 -8.81 66.67 7.24
CA ASP A 10 -8.34 66.75 8.63
C ASP A 10 -7.84 65.38 9.13
N GLY A 11 -8.49 64.28 8.73
CA GLY A 11 -8.02 62.92 8.98
C GLY A 11 -6.64 62.65 8.38
N LEU A 12 -6.40 63.02 7.11
CA LEU A 12 -5.09 62.90 6.48
C LEU A 12 -4.02 63.75 7.17
N ARG A 13 -4.39 64.94 7.65
CA ARG A 13 -3.48 65.83 8.38
C ARG A 13 -3.07 65.22 9.72
N GLN A 14 -4.01 64.59 10.44
CA GLN A 14 -3.73 63.90 11.70
C GLN A 14 -2.86 62.65 11.51
N VAL A 15 -3.11 61.89 10.43
CA VAL A 15 -2.27 60.76 10.04
C VAL A 15 -0.83 61.24 9.79
N ARG A 16 -0.64 62.32 9.01
CA ARG A 16 0.69 62.94 8.80
C ARG A 16 1.34 63.46 10.08
N ALA A 17 0.58 63.98 11.03
CA ALA A 17 1.11 64.46 12.31
C ALA A 17 1.53 63.31 13.24
N THR A 18 0.92 62.12 13.10
CA THR A 18 1.17 60.95 13.98
C THR A 18 1.66 59.71 13.19
N MET A 19 2.52 59.94 12.20
CA MET A 19 2.97 58.91 11.23
C MET A 19 3.48 57.63 11.90
N THR A 20 4.32 57.73 12.92
CA THR A 20 4.88 56.56 13.61
C THR A 20 3.79 55.68 14.25
N ARG A 21 2.78 56.30 14.88
CA ARG A 21 1.67 55.57 15.51
C ARG A 21 0.72 54.98 14.47
N PHE A 22 0.46 55.72 13.40
CA PHE A 22 -0.34 55.24 12.29
C PHE A 22 0.30 54.00 11.64
N PHE A 23 1.61 54.04 11.34
CA PHE A 23 2.33 52.90 10.78
C PHE A 23 2.38 51.71 11.74
N ALA A 24 2.54 51.94 13.05
CA ALA A 24 2.49 50.85 14.03
C ALA A 24 1.14 50.13 14.02
N ILE A 25 0.03 50.87 14.05
CA ILE A 25 -1.32 50.28 13.99
C ILE A 25 -1.55 49.60 12.63
N LEU A 26 -1.15 50.25 11.53
CA LEU A 26 -1.26 49.70 10.18
C LEU A 26 -0.53 48.37 10.06
N ILE A 27 0.70 48.27 10.55
CA ILE A 27 1.50 47.04 10.49
C ILE A 27 0.87 45.94 11.34
N ILE A 28 0.42 46.24 12.56
CA ILE A 28 -0.26 45.26 13.43
C ILE A 28 -1.55 44.75 12.76
N SER A 29 -2.35 45.66 12.19
CA SER A 29 -3.56 45.27 11.46
C SER A 29 -3.26 44.48 10.19
N ALA A 30 -2.25 44.88 9.41
CA ALA A 30 -1.83 44.18 8.20
C ALA A 30 -1.33 42.77 8.51
N LEU A 31 -0.56 42.60 9.58
CA LEU A 31 -0.09 41.30 10.05
C LEU A 31 -1.26 40.40 10.46
N GLY A 32 -2.24 40.96 11.20
CA GLY A 32 -3.45 40.23 11.60
C GLY A 32 -4.27 39.76 10.40
N VAL A 33 -4.49 40.65 9.42
CA VAL A 33 -5.24 40.31 8.20
C VAL A 33 -4.47 39.31 7.33
N ALA A 34 -3.16 39.49 7.15
CA ALA A 34 -2.32 38.59 6.37
C ALA A 34 -2.29 37.18 6.97
N PHE A 35 -2.16 37.06 8.29
CA PHE A 35 -2.20 35.77 8.98
C PHE A 35 -3.56 35.10 8.85
N PHE A 36 -4.66 35.84 9.05
CA PHE A 36 -6.01 35.31 8.87
C PHE A 36 -6.28 34.86 7.44
N ALA A 37 -5.89 35.66 6.45
CA ALA A 37 -6.03 35.33 5.04
C ALA A 37 -5.19 34.10 4.68
N GLY A 38 -3.95 34.02 5.17
CA GLY A 38 -3.06 32.86 4.97
C GLY A 38 -3.67 31.58 5.52
N LEU A 39 -4.07 31.55 6.79
CA LEU A 39 -4.70 30.37 7.40
C LEU A 39 -5.98 29.93 6.67
N ARG A 40 -6.79 30.90 6.21
CA ARG A 40 -8.03 30.61 5.50
C ARG A 40 -7.77 30.03 4.10
N ALA A 41 -6.68 30.42 3.44
CA ALA A 41 -6.31 29.92 2.12
C ALA A 41 -5.62 28.55 2.19
N SER A 42 -4.81 28.29 3.22
CA SER A 42 -4.04 27.05 3.36
C SER A 42 -4.91 25.79 3.34
N GLY A 43 -6.05 25.78 4.02
CA GLY A 43 -6.93 24.60 4.06
C GLY A 43 -7.43 24.15 2.68
N PRO A 44 -8.12 25.03 1.92
CA PRO A 44 -8.52 24.75 0.54
C PRO A 44 -7.35 24.37 -0.37
N ASP A 45 -6.23 25.09 -0.31
CA ASP A 45 -5.06 24.83 -1.17
C ASP A 45 -4.46 23.44 -0.91
N MET A 46 -4.38 23.02 0.36
CA MET A 46 -3.93 21.68 0.73
C MET A 46 -4.87 20.60 0.18
N ARG A 47 -6.20 20.80 0.26
CA ARG A 47 -7.19 19.84 -0.27
C ARG A 47 -7.08 19.68 -1.78
N VAL A 48 -6.98 20.79 -2.52
CA VAL A 48 -6.83 20.77 -3.98
C VAL A 48 -5.52 20.10 -4.39
N THR A 49 -4.42 20.43 -3.70
CA THR A 49 -3.11 19.82 -3.97
C THR A 49 -3.12 18.31 -3.72
N ALA A 50 -3.72 17.88 -2.61
CA ALA A 50 -3.83 16.46 -2.29
C ALA A 50 -4.78 15.72 -3.24
N ALA A 51 -5.87 16.36 -3.68
CA ALA A 51 -6.78 15.78 -4.66
C ALA A 51 -6.08 15.55 -6.00
N ASP A 52 -5.38 16.56 -6.52
CA ASP A 52 -4.60 16.43 -7.76
C ASP A 52 -3.52 15.34 -7.64
N TYR A 53 -2.82 15.29 -6.50
CA TYR A 53 -1.83 14.25 -6.24
C TYR A 53 -2.45 12.84 -6.32
N PHE A 54 -3.58 12.60 -5.66
CA PHE A 54 -4.24 11.30 -5.66
C PHE A 54 -4.86 10.94 -7.01
N ASP A 55 -5.47 11.91 -7.72
CA ASP A 55 -6.04 11.70 -9.05
C ASP A 55 -4.96 11.34 -10.08
N ARG A 56 -3.83 12.05 -10.06
CA ARG A 56 -2.71 11.78 -10.99
C ARG A 56 -2.13 10.38 -10.78
N LEU A 57 -2.05 9.92 -9.54
CA LEU A 57 -1.49 8.61 -9.19
C LEU A 57 -2.54 7.49 -9.17
N ASN A 58 -3.78 7.78 -9.59
CA ASN A 58 -4.88 6.82 -9.61
C ASN A 58 -5.04 6.10 -8.25
N PHE A 59 -5.08 6.89 -7.18
CA PHE A 59 -5.15 6.36 -5.81
C PHE A 59 -6.49 5.65 -5.57
N MET A 60 -6.41 4.51 -4.88
CA MET A 60 -7.56 3.71 -4.49
C MET A 60 -8.55 4.50 -3.62
N ASP A 61 -9.81 4.05 -3.62
CA ASP A 61 -10.84 4.55 -2.71
C ASP A 61 -11.03 3.58 -1.52
N ILE A 62 -10.94 2.27 -1.79
CA ILE A 62 -11.04 1.21 -0.77
C ILE A 62 -9.88 0.23 -0.92
N ARG A 63 -9.37 -0.25 0.22
CA ARG A 63 -8.43 -1.38 0.34
C ARG A 63 -9.08 -2.50 1.13
N LEU A 64 -9.15 -3.68 0.55
CA LEU A 64 -9.60 -4.91 1.19
C LEU A 64 -8.39 -5.72 1.64
N LEU A 65 -8.47 -6.31 2.82
CA LEU A 65 -7.43 -7.13 3.44
C LEU A 65 -8.04 -8.47 3.83
N SER A 66 -7.34 -9.56 3.54
CA SER A 66 -7.77 -10.92 3.92
C SER A 66 -6.68 -11.61 4.72
N GLY A 67 -7.06 -12.30 5.79
CA GLY A 67 -6.14 -13.15 6.56
C GLY A 67 -5.83 -14.49 5.90
N ILE A 68 -6.67 -14.94 4.96
CA ILE A 68 -6.55 -16.23 4.25
C ILE A 68 -6.26 -16.03 2.75
N GLY A 69 -6.03 -14.78 2.33
CA GLY A 69 -5.88 -14.37 0.94
C GLY A 69 -7.20 -14.23 0.18
N PHE A 70 -7.09 -13.74 -1.05
CA PHE A 70 -8.17 -13.65 -2.05
C PHE A 70 -7.79 -14.51 -3.25
N ASN A 71 -8.67 -15.40 -3.67
CA ASN A 71 -8.50 -16.16 -4.92
C ASN A 71 -9.10 -15.38 -6.11
N GLU A 72 -8.99 -15.93 -7.33
CA GLU A 72 -9.50 -15.27 -8.53
C GLU A 72 -11.03 -15.12 -8.52
N ASP A 73 -11.76 -16.08 -7.96
CA ASP A 73 -13.21 -16.03 -7.83
C ASP A 73 -13.66 -14.92 -6.87
N ASP A 74 -12.90 -14.66 -5.80
CA ASP A 74 -13.14 -13.54 -4.88
C ASP A 74 -12.96 -12.21 -5.61
N VAL A 75 -11.88 -12.08 -6.39
CA VAL A 75 -11.61 -10.88 -7.19
C VAL A 75 -12.72 -10.66 -8.22
N GLU A 76 -13.23 -11.72 -8.83
CA GLU A 76 -14.34 -11.63 -9.78
C GLU A 76 -15.65 -11.26 -9.10
N ALA A 77 -15.94 -11.80 -7.91
CA ALA A 77 -17.10 -11.40 -7.11
C ALA A 77 -17.04 -9.90 -6.76
N ILE A 78 -15.86 -9.40 -6.34
CA ILE A 78 -15.63 -7.99 -6.02
C ILE A 78 -15.87 -7.09 -7.25
N LYS A 79 -15.39 -7.48 -8.43
CA LYS A 79 -15.62 -6.72 -9.67
C LYS A 79 -17.10 -6.59 -10.04
N ASN A 80 -17.90 -7.58 -9.70
CA ASN A 80 -19.32 -7.63 -10.02
C ASN A 80 -20.21 -6.87 -9.01
N VAL A 81 -19.63 -6.32 -7.95
CA VAL A 81 -20.37 -5.46 -6.99
C VAL A 81 -20.77 -4.14 -7.66
N GLU A 82 -22.04 -3.78 -7.55
CA GLU A 82 -22.56 -2.53 -8.11
C GLU A 82 -21.83 -1.31 -7.53
N GLY A 83 -21.44 -0.39 -8.41
CA GLY A 83 -20.71 0.83 -8.03
C GLY A 83 -19.18 0.68 -7.99
N VAL A 84 -18.62 -0.53 -8.13
CA VAL A 84 -17.18 -0.71 -8.34
C VAL A 84 -16.82 -0.24 -9.75
N ALA A 85 -15.72 0.52 -9.87
CA ALA A 85 -15.22 1.05 -11.13
C ALA A 85 -13.98 0.30 -11.62
N SER A 86 -13.04 0.04 -10.73
CA SER A 86 -11.84 -0.74 -11.05
C SER A 86 -11.38 -1.55 -9.85
N VAL A 87 -10.74 -2.68 -10.12
CA VAL A 87 -10.22 -3.62 -9.11
C VAL A 87 -8.80 -4.00 -9.50
N MET A 88 -7.87 -3.83 -8.58
CA MET A 88 -6.49 -4.24 -8.70
C MET A 88 -6.14 -5.17 -7.54
N PRO A 89 -6.09 -6.49 -7.78
CA PRO A 89 -5.53 -7.42 -6.81
C PRO A 89 -4.02 -7.19 -6.68
N ALA A 90 -3.50 -7.34 -5.46
CA ALA A 90 -2.12 -7.05 -5.14
C ALA A 90 -1.59 -7.97 -4.02
N TYR A 91 -0.26 -7.98 -3.90
CA TYR A 91 0.45 -8.66 -2.86
C TYR A 91 1.23 -7.66 -2.02
N SER A 92 1.26 -7.91 -0.72
CA SER A 92 2.12 -7.22 0.23
C SER A 92 2.71 -8.23 1.19
N PHE A 93 3.97 -7.99 1.58
CA PHE A 93 4.70 -8.82 2.52
C PHE A 93 5.60 -7.95 3.39
N ASP A 94 5.64 -8.27 4.68
CA ASP A 94 6.49 -7.59 5.65
C ASP A 94 7.77 -8.38 5.84
N ALA A 95 8.90 -7.71 5.69
CA ALA A 95 10.21 -8.33 5.76
C ALA A 95 11.24 -7.44 6.47
N LEU A 96 12.42 -8.01 6.72
CA LEU A 96 13.57 -7.29 7.22
C LEU A 96 14.63 -7.17 6.11
N SER A 97 15.10 -5.95 5.87
CA SER A 97 16.30 -5.71 5.07
C SER A 97 17.53 -5.78 5.98
N ARG A 98 18.47 -6.67 5.68
CA ARG A 98 19.73 -6.76 6.42
C ARG A 98 20.67 -5.64 6.02
N LEU A 99 21.17 -4.87 6.98
CA LEU A 99 22.33 -4.00 6.83
C LEU A 99 23.44 -4.49 7.76
N GLN A 100 24.67 -4.02 7.55
CA GLN A 100 25.83 -4.48 8.33
C GLN A 100 25.64 -4.28 9.84
N ASP A 101 25.05 -3.15 10.25
CA ASP A 101 24.96 -2.75 11.65
C ASP A 101 23.52 -2.74 12.21
N LYS A 102 22.50 -2.89 11.36
CA LYS A 102 21.08 -2.86 11.76
C LYS A 102 20.18 -3.58 10.75
N ASN A 103 18.99 -3.96 11.19
CA ASN A 103 17.93 -4.40 10.27
C ASN A 103 16.91 -3.28 10.13
N LEU A 104 16.39 -3.09 8.92
CA LEU A 104 15.26 -2.20 8.65
C LEU A 104 14.02 -3.03 8.36
N THR A 105 12.89 -2.66 8.95
CA THR A 105 11.61 -3.27 8.60
C THR A 105 11.10 -2.68 7.29
N VAL A 106 10.95 -3.51 6.27
CA VAL A 106 10.52 -3.11 4.94
C VAL A 106 9.23 -3.80 4.56
N ARG A 107 8.25 -3.03 4.06
CA ARG A 107 7.06 -3.60 3.42
C ARG A 107 7.28 -3.69 1.92
N LEU A 108 7.19 -4.89 1.38
CA LEU A 108 7.17 -5.14 -0.06
C LEU A 108 5.73 -4.99 -0.55
N HIS A 109 5.53 -4.25 -1.63
CA HIS A 109 4.26 -4.17 -2.35
C HIS A 109 4.45 -4.58 -3.79
N SER A 110 3.47 -5.30 -4.34
CA SER A 110 3.42 -5.60 -5.77
C SER A 110 3.03 -4.37 -6.58
N LEU A 111 3.77 -4.12 -7.66
CA LEU A 111 3.41 -3.12 -8.67
C LEU A 111 2.21 -3.58 -9.49
N GLY A 112 1.42 -2.63 -9.99
CA GLY A 112 0.39 -2.93 -10.97
C GLY A 112 1.00 -3.38 -12.29
N THR A 113 0.38 -4.37 -12.94
CA THR A 113 0.86 -4.99 -14.19
C THR A 113 0.60 -4.14 -15.44
N SER A 114 -0.17 -3.06 -15.36
CA SER A 114 -0.58 -2.23 -16.50
C SER A 114 -0.36 -0.74 -16.24
N ASP A 115 0.56 -0.11 -17.00
CA ASP A 115 1.02 1.28 -16.73
C ASP A 115 -0.08 2.36 -16.74
N GLN A 116 -1.15 2.19 -17.54
CA GLN A 116 -2.15 3.25 -17.68
C GLN A 116 -3.30 3.17 -16.67
N ASP A 117 -3.75 1.97 -16.32
CA ASP A 117 -4.94 1.76 -15.47
C ASP A 117 -4.62 1.21 -14.08
N ALA A 118 -3.35 0.93 -13.77
CA ALA A 118 -2.96 0.49 -12.43
C ALA A 118 -3.36 1.52 -11.36
N LEU A 119 -3.85 1.01 -10.23
CA LEU A 119 -4.11 1.82 -9.04
C LEU A 119 -2.81 2.09 -8.28
N ASN A 120 -2.82 3.16 -7.49
CA ASN A 120 -1.75 3.51 -6.56
C ASN A 120 -0.38 3.65 -7.23
N ARG A 121 -0.33 4.26 -8.42
CA ARG A 121 0.90 4.35 -9.22
C ARG A 121 2.00 5.07 -8.45
N PRO A 122 3.22 4.51 -8.39
CA PRO A 122 4.33 5.21 -7.78
C PRO A 122 4.78 6.36 -8.67
N LYS A 123 5.16 7.46 -8.04
CA LYS A 123 5.80 8.60 -8.69
C LYS A 123 7.30 8.37 -8.66
N LEU A 124 7.86 8.01 -9.81
CA LEU A 124 9.30 7.84 -9.98
C LEU A 124 10.02 9.18 -9.79
N THR A 125 10.99 9.20 -8.88
CA THR A 125 11.85 10.36 -8.60
C THR A 125 13.17 10.22 -9.36
N GLU A 126 13.76 9.03 -9.35
CA GLU A 126 15.03 8.73 -10.02
C GLU A 126 15.05 7.29 -10.55
N GLY A 127 15.85 7.03 -11.60
CA GLY A 127 16.03 5.69 -12.18
C GLY A 127 14.95 5.31 -13.19
N ARG A 128 14.50 4.06 -13.17
CA ARG A 128 13.46 3.50 -14.05
C ARG A 128 12.52 2.56 -13.30
N MET A 129 11.40 2.19 -13.91
CA MET A 129 10.52 1.13 -13.42
C MET A 129 11.21 -0.25 -13.51
N PRO A 130 10.87 -1.21 -12.63
CA PRO A 130 11.32 -2.60 -12.74
C PRO A 130 10.80 -3.24 -14.03
N GLU A 131 11.70 -3.89 -14.77
CA GLU A 131 11.40 -4.55 -16.06
C GLU A 131 11.51 -6.08 -15.96
N SER A 132 12.25 -6.57 -14.97
CA SER A 132 12.50 -8.00 -14.77
C SER A 132 12.39 -8.40 -13.29
N SER A 133 12.11 -9.68 -13.06
CA SER A 133 12.09 -10.28 -11.72
C SER A 133 13.41 -10.04 -10.99
N GLY A 134 13.34 -9.75 -9.69
CA GLY A 134 14.51 -9.39 -8.88
C GLY A 134 14.93 -7.92 -8.97
N GLU A 135 14.16 -7.05 -9.63
CA GLU A 135 14.34 -5.60 -9.60
C GLU A 135 13.31 -4.93 -8.70
N CYS A 136 13.68 -3.82 -8.05
CA CYS A 136 12.77 -3.08 -7.18
C CYS A 136 12.89 -1.56 -7.28
N LEU A 137 11.81 -0.87 -6.91
CA LEU A 137 11.83 0.55 -6.56
C LEU A 137 11.96 0.70 -5.05
N ALA A 138 12.83 1.60 -4.61
CA ALA A 138 13.03 1.91 -3.21
C ALA A 138 12.27 3.16 -2.76
N ASP A 139 11.76 3.15 -1.52
CA ASP A 139 11.34 4.35 -0.79
C ASP A 139 12.54 5.32 -0.66
N PRO A 140 12.41 6.62 -0.96
CA PRO A 140 13.44 7.62 -0.65
C PRO A 140 13.98 7.49 0.78
N ARG A 141 13.10 7.20 1.75
CA ARG A 141 13.49 6.99 3.15
C ARG A 141 14.35 5.73 3.34
N PHE A 142 14.14 4.70 2.54
CA PHE A 142 14.98 3.50 2.57
C PHE A 142 16.42 3.85 2.21
N ILE A 143 16.60 4.65 1.17
CA ILE A 143 17.91 5.12 0.69
C ILE A 143 18.61 5.96 1.77
N GLU A 144 17.88 6.89 2.40
CA GLU A 144 18.40 7.71 3.50
C GLU A 144 18.84 6.87 4.72
N LEU A 145 18.06 5.84 5.08
CA LEU A 145 18.32 5.01 6.26
C LEU A 145 19.38 3.94 6.04
N SER A 146 19.49 3.40 4.82
CA SER A 146 20.40 2.30 4.47
C SER A 146 21.73 2.77 3.90
N GLY A 147 21.75 3.93 3.24
CA GLY A 147 22.90 4.40 2.46
C GLY A 147 23.05 3.71 1.10
N TYR A 148 22.11 2.84 0.70
CA TYR A 148 22.10 2.21 -0.62
C TYR A 148 21.86 3.21 -1.74
N ARG A 149 22.18 2.79 -2.97
CA ARG A 149 22.00 3.57 -4.19
C ARG A 149 21.35 2.71 -5.27
N ILE A 150 20.90 3.37 -6.33
CA ILE A 150 20.48 2.68 -7.55
C ILE A 150 21.65 1.85 -8.07
N GLY A 151 21.39 0.57 -8.32
CA GLY A 151 22.36 -0.44 -8.70
C GLY A 151 22.72 -1.42 -7.57
N ASP A 152 22.48 -1.06 -6.32
CA ASP A 152 22.79 -1.92 -5.17
C ASP A 152 21.77 -3.05 -5.02
N ALA A 153 22.21 -4.16 -4.41
CA ALA A 153 21.40 -5.33 -4.13
C ALA A 153 20.97 -5.35 -2.65
N VAL A 154 19.65 -5.43 -2.43
CA VAL A 154 19.02 -5.46 -1.12
C VAL A 154 18.65 -6.89 -0.78
N GLN A 155 19.17 -7.40 0.34
CA GLN A 155 18.81 -8.71 0.85
C GLN A 155 17.65 -8.64 1.85
N ILE A 156 16.62 -9.45 1.59
CA ILE A 156 15.36 -9.53 2.31
C ILE A 156 15.30 -10.80 3.14
N MET A 157 14.78 -10.71 4.36
CA MET A 157 14.62 -11.81 5.31
C MET A 157 13.22 -11.77 5.93
N SER A 158 12.66 -12.93 6.29
CA SER A 158 11.31 -13.05 6.89
C SER A 158 11.23 -12.45 8.30
N GLY A 159 12.38 -12.29 8.96
CA GLY A 159 12.45 -11.95 10.38
C GLY A 159 12.29 -13.13 11.33
N THR A 160 12.05 -14.34 10.81
CA THR A 160 12.12 -15.60 11.57
C THR A 160 13.33 -16.43 11.12
N SER A 161 13.46 -17.66 11.64
CA SER A 161 14.42 -18.65 11.14
C SER A 161 14.06 -19.20 9.76
N ASP A 162 12.83 -18.97 9.30
CA ASP A 162 12.29 -19.57 8.10
C ASP A 162 12.69 -18.72 6.87
N PRO A 163 12.98 -19.35 5.73
CA PRO A 163 13.31 -18.63 4.51
C PRO A 163 12.11 -17.80 4.02
N VAL A 164 12.39 -16.74 3.25
CA VAL A 164 11.34 -15.94 2.59
C VAL A 164 10.69 -16.64 1.41
N SER A 165 11.17 -17.83 1.03
CA SER A 165 10.80 -18.56 -0.20
C SER A 165 9.31 -18.83 -0.33
N ASP A 166 8.61 -18.97 0.79
CA ASP A 166 7.17 -19.25 0.82
C ASP A 166 6.35 -18.01 0.44
N ALA A 167 6.93 -16.81 0.59
CA ALA A 167 6.30 -15.52 0.29
C ALA A 167 6.86 -14.89 -0.99
N ILE A 168 8.18 -14.98 -1.20
CA ILE A 168 8.92 -14.29 -2.25
C ILE A 168 9.88 -15.28 -2.91
N LYS A 169 9.90 -15.30 -4.25
CA LYS A 169 10.71 -16.23 -5.05
C LYS A 169 12.20 -15.92 -5.04
N THR A 170 12.60 -14.72 -4.64
CA THR A 170 13.99 -14.26 -4.60
C THR A 170 14.22 -13.40 -3.36
N ASP A 171 15.31 -13.67 -2.63
CA ASP A 171 15.67 -12.98 -1.40
C ASP A 171 16.52 -11.72 -1.64
N VAL A 172 16.95 -11.47 -2.88
CA VAL A 172 17.79 -10.35 -3.27
C VAL A 172 17.13 -9.53 -4.38
N PHE A 173 17.00 -8.23 -4.17
CA PHE A 173 16.45 -7.29 -5.15
C PHE A 173 17.46 -6.21 -5.51
N GLN A 174 17.66 -5.96 -6.80
CA GLN A 174 18.44 -4.83 -7.28
C GLN A 174 17.58 -3.56 -7.32
N ILE A 175 18.06 -2.47 -6.72
CA ILE A 175 17.40 -1.17 -6.78
C ILE A 175 17.61 -0.58 -8.18
N VAL A 176 16.54 -0.43 -8.95
CA VAL A 176 16.59 0.18 -10.31
C VAL A 176 16.00 1.59 -10.36
N GLY A 177 15.32 2.00 -9.29
CA GLY A 177 14.77 3.34 -9.17
C GLY A 177 14.34 3.69 -7.74
N ILE A 178 14.04 4.97 -7.55
CA ILE A 178 13.53 5.53 -6.30
C ILE A 178 12.19 6.16 -6.60
N ALA A 179 11.16 5.82 -5.82
CA ALA A 179 9.81 6.31 -6.07
C ALA A 179 9.02 6.62 -4.81
N GLU A 180 8.21 7.68 -4.88
CA GLU A 180 7.20 7.98 -3.86
C GLU A 180 5.92 7.20 -4.16
N SER A 181 5.27 6.64 -3.14
CA SER A 181 4.01 5.91 -3.31
C SER A 181 2.85 6.69 -2.68
N PRO A 182 1.67 6.79 -3.34
CA PRO A 182 0.51 7.45 -2.76
C PRO A 182 -0.04 6.71 -1.52
N LEU A 183 0.36 5.45 -1.31
CA LEU A 183 0.07 4.69 -0.09
C LEU A 183 0.71 5.31 1.17
N TYR A 184 1.72 6.18 1.01
CA TYR A 184 2.52 6.72 2.09
C TYR A 184 2.64 8.26 2.02
N ILE A 185 1.60 8.95 2.50
CA ILE A 185 1.59 10.42 2.60
C ILE A 185 2.19 10.95 3.91
N SER A 186 2.29 10.10 4.94
CA SER A 186 2.84 10.45 6.25
C SER A 186 4.31 10.06 6.34
N ALA A 187 5.08 10.74 7.21
CA ALA A 187 6.43 10.32 7.57
C ALA A 187 6.45 8.94 8.24
N GLU A 188 5.35 8.53 8.88
CA GLU A 188 5.16 7.18 9.40
C GLU A 188 4.69 6.24 8.28
N ARG A 189 5.32 5.06 8.15
CA ARG A 189 4.98 4.04 7.15
C ARG A 189 4.03 2.95 7.68
N GLY A 190 3.40 3.19 8.83
CA GLY A 190 2.47 2.26 9.45
C GLY A 190 3.12 1.14 10.26
N SER A 191 2.30 0.18 10.69
CA SER A 191 2.72 -0.99 11.47
C SER A 191 3.28 -2.09 10.58
N SER A 192 4.00 -3.03 11.19
CA SER A 192 4.48 -4.25 10.56
C SER A 192 4.25 -5.48 11.45
N SER A 193 4.13 -6.66 10.85
CA SER A 193 4.12 -7.94 11.57
C SER A 193 5.51 -8.41 12.01
N VAL A 194 6.60 -7.79 11.51
CA VAL A 194 7.98 -8.19 11.79
C VAL A 194 8.80 -7.07 12.46
N GLY A 195 9.91 -7.45 13.08
CA GLY A 195 10.85 -6.51 13.70
C GLY A 195 10.26 -5.75 14.89
N SER A 196 10.33 -4.41 14.85
CA SER A 196 9.86 -3.53 15.92
C SER A 196 8.33 -3.32 15.93
N GLY A 197 7.60 -3.93 15.00
CA GLY A 197 6.17 -3.71 14.79
C GLY A 197 5.84 -2.43 14.02
N LYS A 198 6.86 -1.70 13.55
CA LYS A 198 6.74 -0.52 12.69
C LYS A 198 7.46 -0.74 11.38
N THR A 199 6.87 -0.25 10.30
CA THR A 199 7.50 -0.23 8.98
C THR A 199 8.42 0.98 8.90
N ASP A 200 9.69 0.76 8.55
CA ASP A 200 10.68 1.84 8.38
C ASP A 200 10.63 2.42 6.97
N ALA A 201 10.39 1.56 5.98
CA ALA A 201 10.41 1.88 4.55
C ALA A 201 9.59 0.86 3.73
N PHE A 202 9.41 1.12 2.44
CA PHE A 202 8.81 0.16 1.51
C PHE A 202 9.70 -0.11 0.30
N LEU A 203 9.47 -1.26 -0.34
CA LEU A 203 10.00 -1.61 -1.65
C LEU A 203 8.84 -1.97 -2.57
N LEU A 204 8.91 -1.60 -3.84
CA LEU A 204 7.94 -2.00 -4.85
C LEU A 204 8.59 -2.97 -5.82
N ILE A 205 7.99 -4.15 -5.97
CA ILE A 205 8.52 -5.27 -6.78
C ILE A 205 7.47 -5.76 -7.76
N LEU A 206 7.86 -6.59 -8.73
CA LEU A 206 6.89 -7.14 -9.68
C LEU A 206 6.01 -8.19 -9.00
N PRO A 207 4.72 -8.32 -9.37
CA PRO A 207 3.85 -9.37 -8.84
C PRO A 207 4.42 -10.77 -9.06
N THR A 208 5.18 -10.97 -10.13
CA THR A 208 5.82 -12.25 -10.45
C THR A 208 6.86 -12.68 -9.41
N ASP A 209 7.38 -11.76 -8.60
CA ASP A 209 8.35 -12.05 -7.54
C ASP A 209 7.70 -12.65 -6.29
N PHE A 210 6.38 -12.52 -6.12
CA PHE A 210 5.65 -13.18 -5.04
C PHE A 210 5.43 -14.67 -5.35
N ALA A 211 5.57 -15.50 -4.32
CA ALA A 211 5.33 -16.94 -4.38
C ALA A 211 3.88 -17.33 -4.06
N TYR A 212 3.06 -16.36 -3.62
CA TYR A 212 1.68 -16.60 -3.25
C TYR A 212 0.79 -17.00 -4.44
N THR A 213 -0.06 -17.99 -4.23
CA THR A 213 -1.13 -18.40 -5.16
C THR A 213 -2.38 -17.53 -5.02
N VAL A 214 -2.54 -16.86 -3.87
CA VAL A 214 -3.69 -15.99 -3.54
C VAL A 214 -3.20 -14.58 -3.21
N TYR A 215 -3.99 -13.57 -3.58
CA TYR A 215 -3.66 -12.17 -3.33
C TYR A 215 -3.80 -11.83 -1.84
N THR A 216 -2.93 -10.98 -1.29
CA THR A 216 -3.02 -10.59 0.13
C THR A 216 -3.93 -9.39 0.33
N GLU A 217 -4.15 -8.61 -0.72
CA GLU A 217 -4.97 -7.41 -0.68
C GLU A 217 -5.60 -7.09 -2.04
N VAL A 218 -6.67 -6.31 -2.01
CA VAL A 218 -7.34 -5.82 -3.22
C VAL A 218 -7.58 -4.33 -3.08
N TYR A 219 -7.12 -3.57 -4.07
CA TYR A 219 -7.36 -2.14 -4.20
C TYR A 219 -8.50 -1.91 -5.18
N LEU A 220 -9.39 -0.95 -4.88
CA LEU A 220 -10.49 -0.64 -5.78
C LEU A 220 -10.86 0.84 -5.79
N THR A 221 -11.49 1.27 -6.88
CA THR A 221 -12.12 2.58 -7.01
C THR A 221 -13.62 2.44 -7.21
N VAL A 222 -14.36 3.46 -6.77
CA VAL A 222 -15.81 3.54 -6.84
C VAL A 222 -16.21 4.48 -7.98
N GLN A 223 -17.31 4.15 -8.66
CA GLN A 223 -17.86 5.00 -9.71
C GLN A 223 -18.25 6.37 -9.15
N ASN A 224 -17.62 7.42 -9.67
CA ASN A 224 -17.83 8.80 -9.21
C ASN A 224 -18.30 9.72 -10.36
N PRO A 225 -19.54 9.54 -10.86
CA PRO A 225 -20.03 10.27 -12.05
C PRO A 225 -20.08 11.79 -11.81
N ASN A 226 -20.29 12.22 -10.56
CA ASN A 226 -20.39 13.62 -10.19
C ASN A 226 -19.03 14.26 -9.86
N ARG A 227 -17.92 13.51 -9.97
CA ARG A 227 -16.56 13.98 -9.64
C ARG A 227 -16.46 14.63 -8.26
N ILE A 228 -17.13 14.04 -7.27
CA ILE A 228 -17.10 14.50 -5.89
C ILE A 228 -15.66 14.35 -5.37
N SER A 229 -15.11 15.42 -4.80
CA SER A 229 -13.74 15.38 -4.26
C SER A 229 -13.66 14.46 -3.05
N ARG A 230 -12.55 13.72 -2.92
CA ARG A 230 -12.27 12.85 -1.75
C ARG A 230 -12.23 13.60 -0.41
N PHE A 231 -12.12 14.93 -0.45
CA PHE A 231 -12.07 15.81 0.72
C PHE A 231 -13.38 16.54 1.02
N ASP A 232 -14.42 16.30 0.22
CA ASP A 232 -15.75 16.84 0.45
C ASP A 232 -16.60 15.83 1.22
N ASP A 233 -17.50 16.35 2.04
CA ASP A 233 -18.32 15.52 2.95
C ASP A 233 -19.16 14.47 2.20
N GLY A 234 -19.63 14.80 0.99
CA GLY A 234 -20.45 13.90 0.16
C GLY A 234 -19.71 12.70 -0.44
N TYR A 235 -18.38 12.62 -0.30
CA TYR A 235 -17.62 11.48 -0.80
C TYR A 235 -17.81 10.24 0.07
N GLY A 236 -18.04 10.42 1.38
CA GLY A 236 -18.39 9.31 2.28
C GLY A 236 -19.71 8.65 1.88
N ASP A 237 -20.70 9.46 1.52
CA ASP A 237 -22.01 8.98 1.06
C ASP A 237 -21.93 8.20 -0.26
N LEU A 238 -20.95 8.54 -1.12
CA LEU A 238 -20.68 7.83 -2.36
C LEU A 238 -20.10 6.42 -2.09
N ILE A 239 -19.18 6.30 -1.14
CA ILE A 239 -18.48 5.04 -0.84
C ILE A 239 -19.31 4.10 0.03
N ALA A 240 -20.09 4.64 0.97
CA ALA A 240 -20.82 3.87 1.98
C ALA A 240 -21.63 2.67 1.43
N PRO A 241 -22.47 2.81 0.37
CA PRO A 241 -23.24 1.69 -0.15
C PRO A 241 -22.35 0.60 -0.77
N VAL A 242 -21.28 0.98 -1.48
CA VAL A 242 -20.34 0.02 -2.07
C VAL A 242 -19.59 -0.73 -0.98
N LYS A 243 -19.17 -0.03 0.08
CA LYS A 243 -18.53 -0.66 1.23
C LYS A 243 -19.44 -1.70 1.88
N ALA A 244 -20.72 -1.38 2.08
CA ALA A 244 -21.68 -2.33 2.66
C ALA A 244 -21.88 -3.57 1.76
N ALA A 245 -21.99 -3.38 0.45
CA ALA A 245 -22.11 -4.49 -0.51
C ALA A 245 -20.85 -5.37 -0.55
N LEU A 246 -19.66 -4.76 -0.40
CA LEU A 246 -18.39 -5.49 -0.30
C LEU A 246 -18.27 -6.27 1.01
N GLU A 247 -18.78 -5.75 2.12
CA GLU A 247 -18.82 -6.48 3.40
C GLU A 247 -19.71 -7.72 3.28
N GLU A 248 -20.91 -7.61 2.70
CA GLU A 248 -21.81 -8.75 2.46
C GLU A 248 -21.19 -9.79 1.50
N THR A 249 -20.59 -9.30 0.40
CA THR A 249 -19.87 -10.18 -0.54
C THR A 249 -18.70 -10.88 0.15
N GLY A 250 -17.97 -10.16 1.00
CA GLY A 250 -16.85 -10.68 1.77
C GLY A 250 -17.25 -11.78 2.74
N GLU A 251 -18.37 -11.62 3.47
CA GLU A 251 -18.89 -12.66 4.38
C GLU A 251 -19.20 -13.95 3.61
N TYR A 252 -19.90 -13.85 2.47
CA TYR A 252 -20.24 -15.01 1.65
C TYR A 252 -19.00 -15.70 1.05
N ARG A 253 -18.07 -14.91 0.50
CA ARG A 253 -16.85 -15.44 -0.12
C ARG A 253 -15.87 -16.02 0.89
N ALA A 254 -15.80 -15.47 2.10
CA ALA A 254 -14.97 -16.00 3.17
C ALA A 254 -15.37 -17.42 3.59
N ASP A 255 -16.68 -17.70 3.69
CA ASP A 255 -17.18 -19.05 4.01
C ASP A 255 -16.83 -20.05 2.91
N LEU A 256 -17.02 -19.69 1.64
CA LEU A 256 -16.64 -20.53 0.51
C LEU A 256 -15.13 -20.81 0.50
N ARG A 257 -14.31 -19.78 0.69
CA ARG A 257 -12.85 -19.92 0.73
C ARG A 257 -12.41 -20.83 1.88
N TYR A 258 -13.07 -20.73 3.04
CA TYR A 258 -12.79 -21.60 4.17
C TYR A 258 -13.12 -23.06 3.87
N GLU A 259 -14.24 -23.33 3.19
CA GLU A 259 -14.61 -24.68 2.76
C GLU A 259 -13.66 -25.24 1.71
N GLU A 260 -13.24 -24.43 0.73
CA GLU A 260 -12.22 -24.80 -0.27
C GLU A 260 -10.91 -25.23 0.41
N ILE A 261 -10.36 -24.38 1.28
CA ILE A 261 -9.10 -24.67 2.01
C ILE A 261 -9.24 -25.96 2.82
N ARG A 262 -10.38 -26.16 3.49
CA ARG A 262 -10.64 -27.37 4.27
C ARG A 262 -10.77 -28.61 3.38
N SER A 263 -11.33 -28.48 2.18
CA SER A 263 -11.45 -29.56 1.22
C SER A 263 -10.08 -29.95 0.66
N GLU A 264 -9.30 -28.97 0.21
CA GLU A 264 -7.92 -29.14 -0.28
C GLU A 264 -7.05 -29.84 0.79
N ALA A 265 -7.09 -29.37 2.03
CA ALA A 265 -6.32 -29.97 3.13
C ALA A 265 -6.77 -31.40 3.48
N ARG A 266 -8.02 -31.78 3.17
CA ARG A 266 -8.52 -33.15 3.36
C ARG A 266 -8.05 -34.07 2.25
N GLU A 267 -8.05 -33.59 1.02
CA GLU A 267 -7.54 -34.31 -0.15
C GLU A 267 -6.04 -34.60 0.02
N GLU A 268 -5.23 -33.59 0.37
CA GLU A 268 -3.80 -33.78 0.67
C GLU A 268 -3.57 -34.78 1.83
N LEU A 269 -4.43 -34.76 2.85
CA LEU A 269 -4.32 -35.69 3.97
C LEU A 269 -4.66 -37.13 3.57
N ASP A 270 -5.64 -37.32 2.69
CA ASP A 270 -6.03 -38.63 2.22
C ASP A 270 -4.99 -39.20 1.24
N ASP A 271 -4.45 -38.38 0.34
CA ASP A 271 -3.32 -38.73 -0.53
C ASP A 271 -2.09 -39.14 0.29
N ALA A 272 -1.73 -38.37 1.32
CA ALA A 272 -0.62 -38.71 2.21
C ALA A 272 -0.83 -40.02 2.97
N LYS A 273 -2.07 -40.38 3.33
CA LYS A 273 -2.37 -41.68 3.96
C LYS A 273 -2.20 -42.82 2.97
N ASP A 274 -2.62 -42.63 1.73
CA ASP A 274 -2.47 -43.63 0.68
C ASP A 274 -0.99 -43.88 0.35
N GLU A 275 -0.17 -42.82 0.27
CA GLU A 275 1.28 -42.94 0.10
C GLU A 275 1.95 -43.69 1.26
N VAL A 276 1.56 -43.41 2.51
CA VAL A 276 2.07 -44.13 3.69
C VAL A 276 1.66 -45.60 3.65
N ALA A 277 0.42 -45.91 3.27
CA ALA A 277 -0.06 -47.28 3.14
C ALA A 277 0.68 -48.06 2.04
N ASP A 278 0.95 -47.42 0.91
CA ASP A 278 1.76 -47.97 -0.17
C ASP A 278 3.21 -48.21 0.28
N GLY A 279 3.81 -47.27 1.02
CA GLY A 279 5.14 -47.42 1.61
C GLY A 279 5.24 -48.61 2.58
N TYR A 280 4.24 -48.82 3.44
CA TYR A 280 4.18 -50.00 4.30
C TYR A 280 4.08 -51.31 3.50
N ARG A 281 3.30 -51.33 2.42
CA ARG A 281 3.22 -52.50 1.53
C ARG A 281 4.57 -52.81 0.88
N GLN A 282 5.28 -51.79 0.39
CA GLN A 282 6.61 -51.96 -0.18
C GLN A 282 7.64 -52.47 0.84
N LEU A 283 7.56 -52.02 2.11
CA LEU A 283 8.42 -52.52 3.17
C LEU A 283 8.13 -53.98 3.51
N ASP A 284 6.86 -54.37 3.60
CA ASP A 284 6.47 -55.77 3.86
C ASP A 284 6.94 -56.69 2.72
N ASP A 285 6.82 -56.25 1.46
CA ASP A 285 7.28 -57.03 0.31
C ASP A 285 8.81 -57.12 0.26
N ALA A 286 9.54 -56.04 0.53
CA ALA A 286 11.00 -56.06 0.66
C ALA A 286 11.48 -56.95 1.82
N GLN A 287 10.75 -56.97 2.94
CA GLN A 287 11.06 -57.84 4.08
C GLN A 287 10.88 -59.32 3.71
N LYS A 288 9.81 -59.67 2.99
CA LYS A 288 9.62 -61.05 2.47
C LYS A 288 10.75 -61.46 1.53
N GLU A 289 11.14 -60.60 0.59
CA GLU A 289 12.26 -60.89 -0.32
C GLU A 289 13.58 -61.13 0.45
N LEU A 290 13.85 -60.34 1.50
CA LEU A 290 15.03 -60.54 2.36
C LEU A 290 14.97 -61.86 3.13
N ASP A 291 13.80 -62.25 3.63
CA ASP A 291 13.60 -63.48 4.38
C ASP A 291 13.70 -64.72 3.47
N ASP A 292 13.15 -64.65 2.26
CA ASP A 292 13.27 -65.69 1.23
C ASP A 292 14.75 -65.85 0.79
N ALA A 293 15.45 -64.75 0.52
CA ALA A 293 16.87 -64.78 0.17
C ALA A 293 17.77 -65.33 1.29
N ARG A 294 17.36 -65.19 2.56
CA ARG A 294 18.03 -65.81 3.71
C ARG A 294 17.75 -67.30 3.83
N ALA A 295 16.59 -67.78 3.40
CA ALA A 295 16.22 -69.19 3.44
C ALA A 295 16.92 -70.01 2.34
N ASP A 296 17.32 -69.36 1.24
CA ASP A 296 18.03 -69.98 0.11
C ASP A 296 19.57 -70.06 0.30
N LEU A 297 20.11 -69.52 1.40
CA LEU A 297 21.54 -69.56 1.77
C LEU A 297 21.85 -70.69 2.77
#